data_AF-A0A0D2BRL7-F1
#
_entry.id   AF-A0A0D2BRL7-F1
#
_cell.length_a   1.000
_cell.length_b   1.000
_cell.length_c   1.000
_cell.angle_alpha   90.00
_cell.angle_beta   90.00
_cell.angle_gamma   90.00
#
_symmetry.space_group_name_H-M   'P 1'
#
loop_
_entity.id
_entity.type
_entity.pdbx_description
1 polymer ?
#
loop_
_entity_poly.entity_id
_entity_poly.type
_entity_poly.pdbx_seq_one_letter_code
_entity_poly.pdbx_strand_id
1 'polypeptide(L)'
;KGLLAQQIYWYPVLVPYFNEQRLQRGEAVLTFDKTAKNLFETVCEEGERQYIVLDGLDECRPEERKSTLSFLTSLVTRIDGRNPSKLRVLIVSQEEPDIRRWLSWAEEFALKREDNSQDIRTFVQGRMAEIQRKFGLSVEASNLLAEHTCHNAAEQFLFAKLVMEHLLQQKNIEDFEHEVQVEHFPKKLEEAYDRIIERIKLRRSDGKWDDAQQLLGWLTCAARPLKWREIQGAMAISVDKREVDLERRRLLETAQDLCGPLVAVYRDRVILVHSTAKRFITVTKHVDLLAVESRLASLCLEYLAFRHFDGGAKVENVLNGSYAFADYAVAKWSYHFDKILGQFASQVDAMQSDTYEAVVQELCGAVENMVRECADDLRSSHAETEASQLKARLKPEVCRLLTDFEGAQDGFRSLWCHVELHRTRDFDKRNEISLDRLKTAMVSIRKLLEELSTDKGLRAEAHERLKSYYGSKFFRCSKPTCFYFHEGFTDGRTRDKHVGRHERPYQCTAEDCDEADMGFGTKKDLENHMHNFHPDAEMKAQIFKELKPATPSHAKFGCGQCGKSFVRKAILRDHELAHSGQKPF
;
A
#
# COMPACT_ATOMS: atom_id res chain seq x y z
N LYS A 1 -13.54 -1.28 5.50
CA LYS A 1 -12.84 0.03 5.53
C LYS A 1 -12.46 0.54 4.13
N GLY A 2 -11.75 -0.24 3.31
CA GLY A 2 -11.37 0.17 1.94
C GLY A 2 -12.56 0.57 1.05
N LEU A 3 -13.63 -0.24 1.03
CA LEU A 3 -14.86 0.07 0.29
C LEU A 3 -15.52 1.39 0.74
N LEU A 4 -15.58 1.62 2.05
CA LEU A 4 -16.15 2.84 2.62
C LEU A 4 -15.34 4.09 2.26
N ALA A 5 -14.00 3.99 2.26
CA ALA A 5 -13.13 5.09 1.83
C ALA A 5 -13.35 5.44 0.35
N GLN A 6 -13.56 4.42 -0.50
CA GLN A 6 -13.93 4.65 -1.90
C GLN A 6 -15.30 5.33 -2.01
N GLN A 7 -16.32 4.88 -1.26
CA GLN A 7 -17.64 5.51 -1.26
C GLN A 7 -17.59 7.00 -0.86
N ILE A 8 -16.86 7.36 0.20
CA ILE A 8 -16.70 8.76 0.62
C ILE A 8 -16.07 9.60 -0.49
N TYR A 9 -15.13 9.03 -1.24
CA TYR A 9 -14.51 9.71 -2.38
C TYR A 9 -15.53 10.01 -3.49
N TRP A 10 -16.45 9.09 -3.77
CA TRP A 10 -17.50 9.25 -4.78
C TRP A 10 -18.67 10.12 -4.30
N TYR A 11 -18.98 10.11 -3.00
CA TYR A 11 -20.10 10.85 -2.40
C TYR A 11 -19.64 11.78 -1.25
N PRO A 12 -18.93 12.88 -1.55
CA PRO A 12 -18.44 13.81 -0.52
C PRO A 12 -19.55 14.45 0.32
N VAL A 13 -20.77 14.49 -0.20
CA VAL A 13 -21.97 15.05 0.47
C VAL A 13 -22.32 14.30 1.76
N LEU A 14 -21.84 13.05 1.90
CA LEU A 14 -22.11 12.21 3.06
C LEU A 14 -21.10 12.41 4.20
N VAL A 15 -20.03 13.19 3.99
CA VAL A 15 -19.02 13.47 5.04
C VAL A 15 -19.65 14.04 6.33
N PRO A 16 -20.62 14.99 6.26
CA PRO A 16 -21.43 15.44 7.40
C PRO A 16 -22.01 14.30 8.25
N TYR A 17 -22.81 13.44 7.62
CA TYR A 17 -23.46 12.29 8.26
C TYR A 17 -22.45 11.34 8.91
N PHE A 18 -21.33 11.09 8.23
CA PHE A 18 -20.28 10.21 8.76
C PHE A 18 -19.63 10.80 10.02
N ASN A 19 -19.50 12.11 10.08
CA ASN A 19 -18.99 12.77 11.28
C ASN A 19 -20.02 12.86 12.41
N GLU A 20 -21.29 13.07 12.11
CA GLU A 20 -22.34 13.01 13.12
C GLU A 20 -22.32 11.62 13.81
N GLN A 21 -22.24 10.55 13.02
CA GLN A 21 -22.07 9.18 13.53
C GLN A 21 -20.76 9.00 14.33
N ARG A 22 -19.69 9.70 13.93
CA ARG A 22 -18.42 9.74 14.65
C ARG A 22 -18.57 10.39 16.03
N LEU A 23 -19.22 11.56 16.10
CA LEU A 23 -19.44 12.34 17.32
C LEU A 23 -20.35 11.58 18.29
N GLN A 24 -21.47 11.03 17.81
CA GLN A 24 -22.43 10.28 18.61
C GLN A 24 -21.82 9.03 19.26
N ARG A 25 -20.83 8.41 18.61
CA ARG A 25 -20.18 7.18 19.10
C ARG A 25 -18.83 7.39 19.76
N GLY A 26 -18.29 8.62 19.75
CA GLY A 26 -16.96 8.93 20.24
C GLY A 26 -15.83 8.23 19.47
N GLU A 27 -16.09 7.72 18.27
CA GLU A 27 -15.14 6.93 17.48
C GLU A 27 -14.27 7.83 16.59
N ALA A 28 -13.18 8.41 17.09
CA ALA A 28 -12.30 9.27 16.26
C ALA A 28 -11.75 8.56 15.00
N VAL A 29 -11.65 7.22 15.03
CA VAL A 29 -11.37 6.36 13.89
C VAL A 29 -12.44 5.29 13.85
N LEU A 30 -12.85 4.91 12.64
CA LEU A 30 -13.73 3.76 12.41
C LEU A 30 -13.04 2.46 12.86
N THR A 31 -13.12 2.17 14.15
CA THR A 31 -12.52 1.02 14.81
C THR A 31 -13.51 -0.14 14.87
N PHE A 32 -14.80 0.15 15.01
CA PHE A 32 -15.82 -0.86 15.13
C PHE A 32 -16.40 -1.26 13.78
N ASP A 33 -16.36 -2.56 13.51
CA ASP A 33 -16.90 -3.16 12.28
C ASP A 33 -18.39 -2.85 12.11
N LYS A 34 -19.16 -2.83 13.20
CA LYS A 34 -20.60 -2.49 13.18
C LYS A 34 -20.85 -1.08 12.66
N THR A 35 -20.08 -0.09 13.13
CA THR A 35 -20.20 1.30 12.67
C THR A 35 -19.84 1.40 11.20
N ALA A 36 -18.78 0.71 10.77
CA ALA A 36 -18.37 0.67 9.37
C ALA A 36 -19.43 0.08 8.44
N LYS A 37 -20.04 -1.03 8.86
CA LYS A 37 -21.12 -1.69 8.15
C LYS A 37 -22.33 -0.77 8.04
N ASN A 38 -22.80 -0.19 9.14
CA ASN A 38 -23.95 0.71 9.12
C ASN A 38 -23.77 1.90 8.17
N LEU A 39 -22.61 2.57 8.23
CA LEU A 39 -22.32 3.69 7.32
C LEU A 39 -22.35 3.24 5.86
N PHE A 40 -21.76 2.08 5.56
CA PHE A 40 -21.76 1.51 4.22
C PHE A 40 -23.17 1.17 3.73
N GLU A 41 -24.00 0.56 4.60
CA GLU A 41 -25.40 0.23 4.30
C GLU A 41 -26.18 1.49 3.91
N THR A 42 -26.09 2.57 4.70
CA THR A 42 -26.79 3.84 4.42
C THR A 42 -26.43 4.38 3.03
N VAL A 43 -25.15 4.36 2.66
CA VAL A 43 -24.72 4.85 1.33
C VAL A 43 -25.26 3.97 0.21
N CYS A 44 -25.29 2.65 0.39
CA CYS A 44 -25.87 1.74 -0.61
C CYS A 44 -27.39 1.87 -0.72
N GLU A 45 -28.10 2.15 0.39
CA GLU A 45 -29.55 2.30 0.44
C GLU A 45 -30.03 3.64 -0.13
N GLU A 46 -29.33 4.74 0.14
CA GLU A 46 -29.74 6.10 -0.27
C GLU A 46 -29.05 6.59 -1.56
N GLY A 47 -27.88 6.06 -1.89
CA GLY A 47 -27.08 6.50 -3.04
C GLY A 47 -27.64 6.12 -4.41
N GLU A 48 -26.88 6.41 -5.47
CA GLU A 48 -27.19 5.93 -6.82
C GLU A 48 -26.87 4.43 -6.97
N ARG A 49 -27.02 3.90 -8.19
CA ARG A 49 -26.67 2.51 -8.51
C ARG A 49 -25.17 2.26 -8.28
N GLN A 50 -24.83 1.17 -7.60
CA GLN A 50 -23.46 0.84 -7.22
C GLN A 50 -23.03 -0.54 -7.72
N TYR A 51 -21.76 -0.60 -8.14
CA TYR A 51 -21.07 -1.83 -8.53
C TYR A 51 -19.87 -2.02 -7.61
N ILE A 52 -19.81 -3.18 -6.97
CA ILE A 52 -18.70 -3.57 -6.09
C ILE A 52 -18.00 -4.75 -6.74
N VAL A 53 -16.68 -4.65 -6.90
CA VAL A 53 -15.84 -5.77 -7.34
C VAL A 53 -14.90 -6.12 -6.21
N LEU A 54 -14.94 -7.36 -5.77
CA LEU A 54 -14.00 -7.93 -4.81
C LEU A 54 -13.14 -8.94 -5.55
N ASP A 55 -11.84 -8.73 -5.56
CA ASP A 55 -10.85 -9.59 -6.21
C ASP A 55 -9.95 -10.25 -5.16
N GLY A 56 -9.77 -11.56 -5.25
CA GLY A 56 -8.96 -12.37 -4.34
C GLY A 56 -9.56 -12.57 -2.95
N LEU A 57 -10.88 -12.79 -2.84
CA LEU A 57 -11.54 -12.99 -1.54
C LEU A 57 -10.98 -14.20 -0.77
N ASP A 58 -10.52 -15.24 -1.47
CA ASP A 58 -9.86 -16.42 -0.93
C ASP A 58 -8.58 -16.11 -0.14
N GLU A 59 -7.90 -14.99 -0.42
CA GLU A 59 -6.70 -14.56 0.30
C GLU A 59 -6.98 -14.02 1.71
N CYS A 60 -8.25 -13.75 2.03
CA CYS A 60 -8.67 -13.31 3.36
C CYS A 60 -8.77 -14.48 4.34
N ARG A 61 -8.61 -14.20 5.64
CA ARG A 61 -8.80 -15.23 6.67
C ARG A 61 -10.26 -15.73 6.67
N PRO A 62 -10.53 -17.01 7.03
CA PRO A 62 -11.90 -17.56 7.03
C PRO A 62 -12.92 -16.68 7.77
N GLU A 63 -12.53 -16.09 8.90
CA GLU A 63 -13.43 -15.24 9.69
C GLU A 63 -13.72 -13.89 9.05
N GLU A 64 -12.74 -13.33 8.33
CA GLU A 64 -12.89 -12.10 7.54
C GLU A 64 -13.79 -12.37 6.32
N ARG A 65 -13.61 -13.51 5.65
CA ARG A 65 -14.48 -13.95 4.54
C ARG A 65 -15.92 -14.11 5.01
N LYS A 66 -16.15 -14.84 6.10
CA LYS A 66 -17.47 -15.05 6.69
C LYS A 66 -18.14 -13.73 7.05
N SER A 67 -17.43 -12.83 7.74
CA SER A 67 -17.96 -11.52 8.12
C SER A 67 -18.33 -10.66 6.89
N THR A 68 -17.49 -10.68 5.85
CA THR A 68 -17.67 -9.90 4.62
C THR A 68 -18.81 -10.44 3.77
N LEU A 69 -18.84 -11.76 3.53
CA LEU A 69 -19.87 -12.43 2.74
C LEU A 69 -21.24 -12.31 3.41
N SER A 70 -21.33 -12.56 4.71
CA SER A 70 -22.58 -12.40 5.47
C SER A 70 -23.14 -10.98 5.35
N PHE A 71 -22.28 -9.97 5.46
CA PHE A 71 -22.66 -8.58 5.32
C PHE A 71 -23.15 -8.23 3.91
N LEU A 72 -22.34 -8.52 2.88
CA LEU A 72 -22.66 -8.13 1.50
C LEU A 72 -23.87 -8.89 0.95
N THR A 73 -23.99 -10.18 1.23
CA THR A 73 -25.15 -10.98 0.80
C THR A 73 -26.44 -10.44 1.44
N SER A 74 -26.43 -10.18 2.74
CA SER A 74 -27.57 -9.59 3.45
C SER A 74 -27.95 -8.22 2.90
N LEU A 75 -26.95 -7.39 2.57
CA LEU A 75 -27.16 -6.05 2.02
C LEU A 75 -27.75 -6.11 0.60
N VAL A 76 -27.21 -6.96 -0.26
CA VAL A 76 -27.72 -7.17 -1.63
C VAL A 76 -29.17 -7.64 -1.59
N THR A 77 -29.50 -8.67 -0.81
CA THR A 77 -30.87 -9.19 -0.70
C THR A 77 -31.86 -8.11 -0.23
N ARG A 78 -31.47 -7.31 0.77
CA ARG A 78 -32.31 -6.24 1.31
C ARG A 78 -32.56 -5.13 0.29
N ILE A 79 -31.52 -4.69 -0.41
CA ILE A 79 -31.61 -3.61 -1.40
C ILE A 79 -32.35 -4.08 -2.65
N ASP A 80 -32.04 -5.28 -3.17
CA ASP A 80 -32.66 -5.79 -4.40
C ASP A 80 -34.17 -6.03 -4.20
N GLY A 81 -34.60 -6.42 -2.99
CA GLY A 81 -36.02 -6.52 -2.64
C GLY A 81 -36.80 -5.19 -2.63
N ARG A 82 -36.12 -4.04 -2.46
CA ARG A 82 -36.75 -2.70 -2.49
C ARG A 82 -36.55 -2.00 -3.83
N ASN A 83 -35.36 -2.10 -4.41
CA ASN A 83 -34.95 -1.44 -5.64
C ASN A 83 -34.06 -2.40 -6.45
N PRO A 84 -34.67 -3.24 -7.31
CA PRO A 84 -33.95 -4.22 -8.09
C PRO A 84 -32.85 -3.56 -8.92
N SER A 85 -31.67 -4.18 -8.96
CA SER A 85 -30.51 -3.64 -9.70
C SER A 85 -29.85 -2.39 -9.15
N LYS A 86 -30.19 -1.95 -7.94
CA LYS A 86 -29.49 -0.83 -7.30
C LYS A 86 -28.07 -1.18 -6.83
N LEU A 87 -27.88 -2.38 -6.29
CA LEU A 87 -26.56 -2.87 -5.86
C LEU A 87 -26.19 -4.14 -6.62
N ARG A 88 -24.99 -4.16 -7.20
CA ARG A 88 -24.41 -5.34 -7.84
C ARG A 88 -23.03 -5.61 -7.27
N VAL A 89 -22.78 -6.87 -6.91
CA VAL A 89 -21.52 -7.31 -6.33
C VAL A 89 -20.96 -8.43 -7.20
N LEU A 90 -19.75 -8.24 -7.70
CA LEU A 90 -18.94 -9.27 -8.35
C LEU A 90 -17.85 -9.71 -7.38
N ILE A 91 -17.73 -11.01 -7.18
CA ILE A 91 -16.67 -11.62 -6.38
C ILE A 91 -15.83 -12.49 -7.31
N VAL A 92 -14.54 -12.19 -7.38
CA VAL A 92 -13.52 -12.98 -8.07
C VAL A 92 -12.68 -13.64 -6.99
N SER A 93 -12.61 -14.97 -7.02
CA SER A 93 -11.99 -15.76 -5.97
C SER A 93 -11.65 -17.15 -6.48
N GLN A 94 -10.68 -17.81 -5.86
CA GLN A 94 -10.56 -19.27 -5.96
C GLN A 94 -11.78 -19.96 -5.35
N GLU A 95 -12.04 -21.19 -5.80
CA GLU A 95 -13.11 -22.02 -5.28
C GLU A 95 -12.78 -22.48 -3.85
N GLU A 96 -13.54 -21.95 -2.89
CA GLU A 96 -13.46 -22.34 -1.48
C GLU A 96 -14.84 -22.81 -0.99
N PRO A 97 -14.93 -23.90 -0.20
CA PRO A 97 -16.22 -24.46 0.23
C PRO A 97 -17.11 -23.48 1.01
N ASP A 98 -16.50 -22.61 1.83
CA ASP A 98 -17.21 -21.57 2.57
C ASP A 98 -17.76 -20.49 1.64
N ILE A 99 -16.96 -20.00 0.68
CA ILE A 99 -17.38 -19.00 -0.31
C ILE A 99 -18.55 -19.53 -1.15
N ARG A 100 -18.43 -20.73 -1.71
CA ARG A 100 -19.50 -21.35 -2.50
C ARG A 100 -20.78 -21.50 -1.68
N ARG A 101 -20.68 -21.92 -0.41
CA ARG A 101 -21.84 -22.09 0.46
C ARG A 101 -22.58 -20.78 0.70
N TRP A 102 -21.87 -19.67 0.89
CA TRP A 102 -22.47 -18.35 1.10
C TRP A 102 -23.11 -17.76 -0.15
N LEU A 103 -22.59 -18.11 -1.33
CA LEU A 103 -23.00 -17.58 -2.62
C LEU A 103 -23.84 -18.57 -3.43
N SER A 104 -24.44 -19.58 -2.79
CA SER A 104 -25.19 -20.65 -3.47
C SER A 104 -26.41 -20.17 -4.29
N TRP A 105 -26.91 -18.97 -4.01
CA TRP A 105 -28.01 -18.32 -4.72
C TRP A 105 -27.54 -17.35 -5.81
N ALA A 106 -26.24 -17.02 -5.84
CA ALA A 106 -25.67 -16.09 -6.81
C ALA A 106 -25.33 -16.79 -8.12
N GLU A 107 -25.25 -16.00 -9.20
CA GLU A 107 -24.79 -16.50 -10.49
C GLU A 107 -23.27 -16.77 -10.44
N GLU A 108 -22.88 -18.02 -10.71
CA GLU A 108 -21.48 -18.46 -10.70
C GLU A 108 -20.95 -18.53 -12.14
N PHE A 109 -19.97 -17.68 -12.44
CA PHE A 109 -19.18 -17.74 -13.67
C PHE A 109 -17.88 -18.49 -13.39
N ALA A 110 -17.96 -19.81 -13.33
CA ALA A 110 -16.78 -20.65 -13.14
C ALA A 110 -15.90 -20.59 -14.39
N LEU A 111 -14.69 -20.07 -14.24
CA LEU A 111 -13.64 -20.24 -15.23
C LEU A 111 -13.22 -21.70 -15.18
N LYS A 112 -13.51 -22.42 -16.26
CA LYS A 112 -13.16 -23.82 -16.37
C LYS A 112 -11.68 -23.95 -16.65
N ARG A 113 -11.19 -25.10 -16.23
CA ARG A 113 -9.87 -25.62 -16.49
C ARG A 113 -9.51 -25.55 -17.98
N GLU A 114 -10.43 -25.92 -18.87
CA GLU A 114 -10.20 -25.96 -20.30
C GLU A 114 -10.10 -24.56 -20.95
N ASP A 115 -10.68 -23.53 -20.32
CA ASP A 115 -10.79 -22.17 -20.88
C ASP A 115 -9.41 -21.53 -21.09
N ASN A 116 -8.44 -21.82 -20.21
CA ASN A 116 -7.09 -21.25 -20.26
C ASN A 116 -6.09 -22.08 -21.08
N SER A 117 -6.45 -23.31 -21.46
CA SER A 117 -5.50 -24.27 -22.03
C SER A 117 -4.88 -23.79 -23.35
N GLN A 118 -5.68 -23.15 -24.19
CA GLN A 118 -5.23 -22.63 -25.48
C GLN A 118 -4.35 -21.37 -25.32
N ASP A 119 -4.67 -20.52 -24.35
CA ASP A 119 -3.87 -19.33 -24.05
C ASP A 119 -2.48 -19.72 -23.50
N ILE A 120 -2.44 -20.71 -22.61
CA ILE A 120 -1.17 -21.27 -22.11
C ILE A 120 -0.34 -21.85 -23.25
N ARG A 121 -0.94 -22.66 -24.13
CA ARG A 121 -0.22 -23.21 -25.30
C ARG A 121 0.35 -22.12 -26.18
N THR A 122 -0.47 -21.11 -26.49
CA THR A 122 -0.06 -19.99 -27.35
C THR A 122 1.10 -19.22 -26.72
N PHE A 123 1.04 -18.95 -25.41
CA PHE A 123 2.11 -18.31 -24.67
C PHE A 123 3.39 -19.16 -24.63
N VAL A 124 3.28 -20.44 -24.29
CA VAL A 124 4.42 -21.37 -24.22
C VAL A 124 5.08 -21.52 -25.59
N GLN A 125 4.32 -21.65 -26.66
CA GLN A 125 4.87 -21.71 -28.03
C GLN A 125 5.64 -20.44 -28.38
N GLY A 126 5.09 -19.26 -28.06
CA GLY A 126 5.78 -17.98 -28.28
C GLY A 126 7.10 -17.90 -27.51
N ARG A 127 7.12 -18.29 -26.23
CA ARG A 127 8.34 -18.32 -25.41
C ARG A 127 9.34 -19.38 -25.86
N MET A 128 8.85 -20.55 -26.27
CA MET A 128 9.72 -21.61 -26.77
C MET A 128 10.41 -21.23 -28.07
N ALA A 129 9.79 -20.44 -28.93
CA ALA A 129 10.48 -19.90 -30.12
C ALA A 129 11.66 -18.98 -29.76
N GLU A 130 11.62 -18.27 -28.62
CA GLU A 130 12.75 -17.51 -28.11
C GLU A 130 13.86 -18.43 -27.57
N ILE A 131 13.49 -19.43 -26.77
CA ILE A 131 14.40 -20.42 -26.18
C ILE A 131 15.09 -21.24 -27.29
N GLN A 132 14.34 -21.72 -28.27
CA GLN A 132 14.84 -22.45 -29.42
C GLN A 132 15.92 -21.64 -30.14
N ARG A 133 15.67 -20.35 -30.40
CA ARG A 133 16.63 -19.47 -31.06
C ARG A 133 17.87 -19.22 -30.20
N LYS A 134 17.69 -19.06 -28.89
CA LYS A 134 18.78 -18.78 -27.95
C LYS A 134 19.73 -19.97 -27.78
N PHE A 135 19.20 -21.19 -27.67
CA PHE A 135 19.99 -22.40 -27.38
C PHE A 135 20.18 -23.32 -28.58
N GLY A 136 19.63 -22.99 -29.75
CA GLY A 136 19.83 -23.77 -30.98
C GLY A 136 19.12 -25.12 -30.99
N LEU A 137 17.93 -25.21 -30.38
CA LEU A 137 17.19 -26.48 -30.24
C LEU A 137 16.54 -26.93 -31.55
N SER A 138 16.41 -28.25 -31.74
CA SER A 138 15.61 -28.78 -32.85
C SER A 138 14.12 -28.47 -32.67
N VAL A 139 13.37 -28.50 -33.76
CA VAL A 139 11.92 -28.25 -33.74
C VAL A 139 11.21 -29.32 -32.89
N GLU A 140 11.66 -30.57 -32.98
CA GLU A 140 11.12 -31.70 -32.23
C GLU A 140 11.34 -31.53 -30.72
N ALA A 141 12.57 -31.20 -30.30
CA ALA A 141 12.88 -30.95 -28.89
C ALA A 141 12.09 -29.77 -28.33
N SER A 142 11.96 -28.68 -29.09
CA SER A 142 11.16 -27.51 -28.69
C SER A 142 9.67 -27.86 -28.52
N ASN A 143 9.11 -28.68 -29.42
CA ASN A 143 7.71 -29.08 -29.35
C ASN A 143 7.45 -29.98 -28.13
N LEU A 144 8.35 -30.94 -27.87
CA LEU A 144 8.24 -31.82 -26.70
C LEU A 144 8.29 -31.03 -25.38
N LEU A 145 9.20 -30.06 -25.26
CA LEU A 145 9.28 -29.21 -24.07
C LEU A 145 8.06 -28.30 -23.92
N ALA A 146 7.52 -27.78 -25.02
CA ALA A 146 6.30 -26.99 -25.01
C ALA A 146 5.11 -27.83 -24.51
N GLU A 147 4.94 -29.04 -25.03
CA GLU A 147 3.90 -29.98 -24.60
C GLU A 147 4.05 -30.37 -23.14
N HIS A 148 5.27 -30.71 -22.71
CA HIS A 148 5.56 -31.07 -21.32
C HIS A 148 5.26 -29.92 -20.36
N THR A 149 5.62 -28.68 -20.73
CA THR A 149 5.29 -27.50 -19.93
C THR A 149 3.79 -27.26 -19.87
N CYS A 150 3.08 -27.36 -20.99
CA CYS A 150 1.63 -27.19 -21.02
C CYS A 150 0.91 -28.27 -20.18
N HIS A 151 1.43 -29.50 -20.20
CA HIS A 151 0.91 -30.59 -19.38
C HIS A 151 1.12 -30.33 -17.88
N ASN A 152 2.35 -30.02 -17.46
CA ASN A 152 2.67 -29.79 -16.05
C ASN A 152 2.08 -28.49 -15.51
N ALA A 153 1.82 -27.50 -16.38
CA ALA A 153 1.16 -26.27 -15.96
C ALA A 153 -0.20 -26.54 -15.32
N ALA A 154 -0.89 -27.63 -15.68
CA ALA A 154 -2.19 -27.99 -15.13
C ALA A 154 -3.10 -26.74 -15.00
N GLU A 155 -3.09 -25.93 -16.06
CA GLU A 155 -3.88 -24.70 -16.24
C GLU A 155 -3.51 -23.52 -15.32
N GLN A 156 -2.40 -23.63 -14.59
CA GLN A 156 -1.77 -22.54 -13.87
C GLN A 156 -0.87 -21.74 -14.83
N PHE A 157 -1.41 -20.68 -15.43
CA PHE A 157 -0.65 -19.81 -16.33
C PHE A 157 0.64 -19.29 -15.68
N LEU A 158 0.60 -19.03 -14.36
CA LEU A 158 1.77 -18.64 -13.59
C LEU A 158 2.89 -19.69 -13.63
N PHE A 159 2.56 -20.98 -13.53
CA PHE A 159 3.55 -22.05 -13.67
C PHE A 159 4.22 -21.99 -15.04
N ALA A 160 3.43 -21.94 -16.12
CA ALA A 160 3.94 -21.88 -17.49
C ALA A 160 4.86 -20.67 -17.68
N LYS A 161 4.45 -19.50 -17.17
CA LYS A 161 5.27 -18.28 -17.17
C LYS A 161 6.60 -18.48 -16.44
N LEU A 162 6.57 -18.96 -15.20
CA LEU A 162 7.75 -19.13 -14.36
C LEU A 162 8.74 -20.10 -15.00
N VAL A 163 8.28 -21.25 -15.50
CA VAL A 163 9.13 -22.25 -16.16
C VAL A 163 9.74 -21.69 -17.43
N MET A 164 8.93 -21.09 -18.31
CA MET A 164 9.44 -20.50 -19.54
C MET A 164 10.48 -19.40 -19.29
N GLU A 165 10.22 -18.50 -18.33
CA GLU A 165 11.17 -17.45 -17.97
C GLU A 165 12.43 -18.01 -17.30
N HIS A 166 12.28 -19.04 -16.47
CA HIS A 166 13.41 -19.72 -15.85
C HIS A 166 14.34 -20.36 -16.89
N LEU A 167 13.77 -21.11 -17.85
CA LEU A 167 14.52 -21.74 -18.95
C LEU A 167 15.18 -20.70 -19.86
N LEU A 168 14.45 -19.64 -20.23
CA LEU A 168 15.01 -18.57 -21.06
C LEU A 168 16.18 -17.86 -20.36
N GLN A 169 16.18 -17.79 -19.03
CA GLN A 169 17.24 -17.16 -18.24
C GLN A 169 18.52 -18.01 -18.12
N GLN A 170 18.60 -19.25 -18.64
CA GLN A 170 19.82 -20.07 -18.57
C GLN A 170 21.01 -19.43 -19.33
N LYS A 171 22.23 -19.57 -18.78
CA LYS A 171 23.43 -18.87 -19.29
C LYS A 171 24.03 -19.55 -20.51
N ASN A 172 24.00 -20.88 -20.54
CA ASN A 172 24.58 -21.71 -21.58
C ASN A 172 23.68 -22.94 -21.81
N ILE A 173 24.02 -23.75 -22.81
CA ILE A 173 23.25 -24.93 -23.19
C ILE A 173 23.33 -26.04 -22.13
N GLU A 174 24.47 -26.19 -21.44
CA GLU A 174 24.68 -27.19 -20.39
C GLU A 174 23.72 -26.98 -19.20
N ASP A 175 23.63 -25.75 -18.69
CA ASP A 175 22.69 -25.38 -17.64
C ASP A 175 21.23 -25.60 -18.10
N PHE A 176 20.93 -25.30 -19.36
CA PHE A 176 19.60 -25.52 -19.92
C PHE A 176 19.27 -27.02 -19.97
N GLU A 177 20.18 -27.85 -20.49
CA GLU A 177 20.03 -29.31 -20.56
C GLU A 177 19.85 -29.92 -19.18
N HIS A 178 20.56 -29.41 -18.18
CA HIS A 178 20.39 -29.83 -16.78
C HIS A 178 18.97 -29.54 -16.26
N GLU A 179 18.40 -28.35 -16.51
CA GLU A 179 17.06 -27.98 -16.05
C GLU A 179 15.93 -28.75 -16.74
N VAL A 180 16.12 -29.20 -17.98
CA VAL A 180 15.10 -29.94 -18.74
C VAL A 180 15.10 -31.45 -18.50
N GLN A 181 16.02 -31.96 -17.68
CA GLN A 181 16.01 -33.35 -17.22
C GLN A 181 14.77 -33.64 -16.37
N VAL A 182 14.25 -34.87 -16.46
CA VAL A 182 12.99 -35.30 -15.81
C VAL A 182 13.02 -35.12 -14.29
N GLU A 183 14.20 -35.26 -13.70
CA GLU A 183 14.46 -35.12 -12.27
C GLU A 183 14.40 -33.66 -11.79
N HIS A 184 14.71 -32.71 -12.68
CA HIS A 184 14.83 -31.28 -12.37
C HIS A 184 13.66 -30.45 -12.87
N PHE A 185 12.99 -30.91 -13.93
CA PHE A 185 11.88 -30.20 -14.52
C PHE A 185 10.70 -30.16 -13.53
N PRO A 186 10.21 -28.97 -13.16
CA PRO A 186 9.18 -28.85 -12.13
C PRO A 186 7.87 -29.49 -12.57
N LYS A 187 7.17 -30.12 -11.64
CA LYS A 187 5.86 -30.75 -11.85
C LYS A 187 4.72 -29.94 -11.23
N LYS A 188 5.05 -29.05 -10.30
CA LYS A 188 4.12 -28.18 -9.57
C LYS A 188 4.71 -26.79 -9.38
N LEU A 189 3.84 -25.84 -9.04
CA LEU A 189 4.20 -24.44 -8.83
C LEU A 189 5.26 -24.25 -7.74
N GLU A 190 5.17 -25.00 -6.64
CA GLU A 190 6.15 -24.95 -5.55
C GLU A 190 7.54 -25.41 -6.01
N GLU A 191 7.62 -26.47 -6.82
CA GLU A 191 8.87 -26.95 -7.40
C GLU A 191 9.46 -25.91 -8.37
N ALA A 192 8.61 -25.22 -9.15
CA ALA A 192 9.07 -24.15 -10.03
C ALA A 192 9.69 -22.99 -9.22
N TYR A 193 9.08 -22.59 -8.09
CA TYR A 193 9.67 -21.59 -7.20
C TYR A 193 11.01 -22.05 -6.62
N ASP A 194 11.08 -23.30 -6.16
CA ASP A 194 12.29 -23.89 -5.59
C ASP A 194 13.45 -23.89 -6.58
N ARG A 195 13.21 -24.37 -7.82
CA ARG A 195 14.21 -24.33 -8.90
C ARG A 195 14.72 -22.92 -9.17
N ILE A 196 13.83 -21.92 -9.16
CA ILE A 196 14.23 -20.53 -9.35
C ILE A 196 15.12 -20.04 -8.21
N ILE A 197 14.77 -20.33 -6.95
CA ILE A 197 15.57 -19.95 -5.78
C ILE A 197 16.94 -20.64 -5.77
N GLU A 198 16.98 -21.96 -5.97
CA GLU A 198 18.23 -22.71 -5.97
C GLU A 198 19.17 -22.26 -7.08
N ARG A 199 18.63 -21.92 -8.25
CA ARG A 199 19.39 -21.28 -9.32
C ARG A 199 19.96 -19.91 -8.90
N ILE A 200 19.18 -19.08 -8.20
CA ILE A 200 19.67 -17.76 -7.72
C ILE A 200 20.82 -17.97 -6.73
N LYS A 201 20.74 -18.97 -5.85
CA LYS A 201 21.83 -19.36 -4.93
C LYS A 201 23.07 -19.82 -5.70
N LEU A 202 22.91 -20.70 -6.70
CA LEU A 202 24.01 -21.29 -7.47
C LEU A 202 24.76 -20.29 -8.35
N ARG A 203 24.06 -19.31 -8.95
CA ARG A 203 24.67 -18.35 -9.88
C ARG A 203 25.62 -17.34 -9.23
N ARG A 204 25.67 -17.33 -7.90
CA ARG A 204 26.25 -16.22 -7.14
C ARG A 204 27.09 -16.75 -5.98
N SER A 205 28.35 -17.03 -6.30
CA SER A 205 29.43 -17.12 -5.32
C SER A 205 29.64 -15.73 -4.67
N ASP A 206 29.82 -15.71 -3.35
CA ASP A 206 30.25 -14.56 -2.53
C ASP A 206 29.24 -13.38 -2.37
N GLY A 207 28.09 -13.63 -1.74
CA GLY A 207 27.30 -12.58 -1.06
C GLY A 207 26.09 -12.00 -1.82
N LYS A 208 25.94 -12.23 -3.13
CA LYS A 208 24.76 -11.72 -3.87
C LYS A 208 23.46 -12.51 -3.62
N TRP A 209 23.54 -13.71 -3.04
CA TRP A 209 22.33 -14.36 -2.51
C TRP A 209 21.79 -13.58 -1.32
N ASP A 210 22.65 -12.95 -0.50
CA ASP A 210 22.22 -12.17 0.66
C ASP A 210 21.35 -10.99 0.22
N ASP A 211 21.72 -10.29 -0.85
CA ASP A 211 20.90 -9.20 -1.43
C ASP A 211 19.53 -9.72 -1.93
N ALA A 212 19.51 -10.86 -2.62
CA ALA A 212 18.27 -11.45 -3.13
C ALA A 212 17.38 -11.97 -2.00
N GLN A 213 17.96 -12.62 -0.99
CA GLN A 213 17.29 -13.10 0.21
C GLN A 213 16.69 -11.91 1.00
N GLN A 214 17.48 -10.84 1.17
CA GLN A 214 17.06 -9.63 1.85
C GLN A 214 15.89 -8.97 1.10
N LEU A 215 15.97 -8.85 -0.24
CA LEU A 215 14.90 -8.30 -1.06
C LEU A 215 13.64 -9.16 -0.99
N LEU A 216 13.73 -10.48 -1.18
CA LEU A 216 12.58 -11.40 -1.07
C LEU A 216 11.92 -11.35 0.31
N GLY A 217 12.74 -11.28 1.37
CA GLY A 217 12.25 -11.14 2.73
C GLY A 217 11.56 -9.79 2.96
N TRP A 218 12.14 -8.67 2.51
CA TRP A 218 11.49 -7.35 2.57
C TRP A 218 10.15 -7.33 1.82
N LEU A 219 10.06 -7.91 0.62
CA LEU A 219 8.80 -8.00 -0.13
C LEU A 219 7.74 -8.84 0.58
N THR A 220 8.17 -9.76 1.44
CA THR A 220 7.28 -10.61 2.25
C THR A 220 6.80 -9.89 3.51
N CYS A 221 7.71 -9.15 4.16
CA CYS A 221 7.56 -8.70 5.53
C CYS A 221 7.22 -7.19 5.66
N ALA A 222 7.51 -6.39 4.62
CA ALA A 222 7.25 -4.96 4.59
C ALA A 222 5.77 -4.63 4.87
N ALA A 223 5.56 -3.55 5.62
CA ALA A 223 4.24 -3.07 6.03
C ALA A 223 3.38 -2.55 4.86
N ARG A 224 4.03 -2.22 3.75
CA ARG A 224 3.42 -1.88 2.46
C ARG A 224 4.38 -2.25 1.33
N PRO A 225 3.88 -2.42 0.09
CA PRO A 225 4.76 -2.57 -1.06
C PRO A 225 5.78 -1.43 -1.17
N LEU A 226 7.06 -1.81 -1.20
CA LEU A 226 8.20 -0.91 -1.31
C LEU A 226 8.37 -0.44 -2.75
N LYS A 227 8.79 0.82 -2.89
CA LYS A 227 9.19 1.37 -4.18
C LYS A 227 10.63 0.98 -4.47
N TRP A 228 10.99 0.82 -5.75
CA TRP A 228 12.36 0.42 -6.09
C TRP A 228 13.40 1.41 -5.55
N ARG A 229 13.12 2.72 -5.60
CA ARG A 229 13.98 3.76 -5.01
C ARG A 229 14.12 3.67 -3.49
N GLU A 230 13.08 3.20 -2.78
CA GLU A 230 13.13 3.00 -1.33
C GLU A 230 14.03 1.81 -1.00
N ILE A 231 13.93 0.73 -1.79
CA ILE A 231 14.83 -0.45 -1.69
C ILE A 231 16.27 -0.03 -1.96
N GLN A 232 16.52 0.73 -3.02
CA GLN A 232 17.84 1.27 -3.35
C GLN A 232 18.40 2.14 -2.21
N GLY A 233 17.58 3.02 -1.64
CA GLY A 233 17.93 3.83 -0.47
C GLY A 233 18.28 2.96 0.73
N ALA A 234 17.50 1.93 1.01
CA ALA A 234 17.72 1.02 2.12
C ALA A 234 19.01 0.20 1.96
N MET A 235 19.28 -0.31 0.76
CA MET A 235 20.51 -1.06 0.43
C MET A 235 21.78 -0.18 0.49
N ALA A 236 21.61 1.12 0.23
CA ALA A 236 22.70 2.09 0.27
C ALA A 236 23.07 2.60 1.67
N ILE A 237 22.31 2.22 2.71
CA ILE A 237 22.63 2.56 4.10
C ILE A 237 23.87 1.78 4.55
N SER A 238 24.84 2.49 5.11
CA SER A 238 25.97 1.90 5.84
C SER A 238 25.82 2.25 7.32
N VAL A 239 25.47 1.23 8.12
CA VAL A 239 25.29 1.39 9.58
C VAL A 239 26.62 1.79 10.23
N ASP A 240 27.72 1.11 9.89
CA ASP A 240 29.05 1.39 10.47
C ASP A 240 29.53 2.83 10.24
N LYS A 241 29.31 3.34 9.03
CA LYS A 241 29.70 4.71 8.65
C LYS A 241 28.64 5.76 9.01
N ARG A 242 27.45 5.33 9.42
CA ARG A 242 26.28 6.17 9.70
C ARG A 242 25.93 7.12 8.55
N GLU A 243 25.98 6.61 7.32
CA GLU A 243 25.74 7.37 6.09
C GLU A 243 24.90 6.59 5.08
N VAL A 244 24.42 7.29 4.06
CA VAL A 244 23.75 6.71 2.90
C VAL A 244 24.54 7.08 1.65
N ASP A 245 25.12 6.08 1.00
CA ASP A 245 25.95 6.25 -0.20
C ASP A 245 25.25 5.63 -1.41
N LEU A 246 24.22 6.31 -1.92
CA LEU A 246 23.48 5.86 -3.11
C LEU A 246 24.30 5.89 -4.39
N GLU A 247 25.38 6.66 -4.43
CA GLU A 247 26.23 6.74 -5.62
C GLU A 247 27.04 5.46 -5.79
N ARG A 248 27.63 4.96 -4.69
CA ARG A 248 28.53 3.80 -4.72
C ARG A 248 27.87 2.49 -4.31
N ARG A 249 26.81 2.51 -3.50
CA ARG A 249 26.17 1.30 -2.94
C ARG A 249 24.81 0.95 -3.53
N ARG A 250 24.29 1.73 -4.48
CA ARG A 250 23.05 1.34 -5.18
C ARG A 250 23.25 0.04 -5.96
N LEU A 251 22.21 -0.78 -6.01
CA LEU A 251 22.18 -1.98 -6.83
C LEU A 251 22.14 -1.56 -8.31
N LEU A 252 23.13 -2.01 -9.07
CA LEU A 252 23.19 -1.79 -10.53
C LEU A 252 22.25 -2.75 -11.28
N GLU A 253 21.94 -3.88 -10.68
CA GLU A 253 21.01 -4.91 -11.16
C GLU A 253 19.56 -4.50 -10.84
N THR A 254 18.61 -4.88 -11.70
CA THR A 254 17.18 -4.69 -11.43
C THR A 254 16.66 -5.70 -10.41
N ALA A 255 15.45 -5.49 -9.88
CA ALA A 255 14.80 -6.47 -9.01
C ALA A 255 14.66 -7.84 -9.70
N GLN A 256 14.34 -7.86 -10.99
CA GLN A 256 14.22 -9.08 -11.79
C GLN A 256 15.58 -9.75 -12.04
N ASP A 257 16.66 -8.98 -12.17
CA ASP A 257 18.01 -9.55 -12.27
C ASP A 257 18.44 -10.21 -10.94
N LEU A 258 17.97 -9.68 -9.81
CA LEU A 258 18.30 -10.21 -8.48
C LEU A 258 17.47 -11.44 -8.12
N CYS A 259 16.14 -11.36 -8.28
CA CYS A 259 15.21 -12.36 -7.78
C CYS A 259 14.57 -13.21 -8.90
N GLY A 260 14.95 -12.98 -10.16
CA GLY A 260 14.39 -13.68 -11.30
C GLY A 260 12.89 -13.43 -11.46
N PRO A 261 12.13 -14.42 -11.98
CA PRO A 261 10.70 -14.27 -12.24
C PRO A 261 9.83 -14.34 -10.97
N LEU A 262 10.43 -14.40 -9.78
CA LEU A 262 9.70 -14.36 -8.49
C LEU A 262 9.14 -12.98 -8.17
N VAL A 263 9.66 -11.93 -8.82
CA VAL A 263 9.28 -10.54 -8.55
C VAL A 263 8.76 -9.87 -9.80
N ALA A 264 7.86 -8.91 -9.61
CA ALA A 264 7.34 -8.05 -10.65
C ALA A 264 7.46 -6.59 -10.21
N VAL A 265 7.68 -5.71 -11.19
CA VAL A 265 7.63 -4.26 -10.98
C VAL A 265 6.32 -3.74 -11.56
N TYR A 266 5.43 -3.28 -10.69
CA TYR A 266 4.19 -2.62 -11.09
C TYR A 266 4.28 -1.13 -10.78
N ARG A 267 4.23 -0.30 -11.84
CA ARG A 267 4.52 1.14 -11.81
C ARG A 267 5.94 1.41 -11.30
N ASP A 268 6.09 1.70 -10.00
CA ASP A 268 7.36 1.97 -9.32
C ASP A 268 7.59 1.09 -8.09
N ARG A 269 6.74 0.07 -7.90
CA ARG A 269 6.76 -0.84 -6.76
C ARG A 269 7.27 -2.20 -7.16
N VAL A 270 8.09 -2.77 -6.30
CA VAL A 270 8.49 -4.17 -6.41
C VAL A 270 7.53 -4.99 -5.56
N ILE A 271 6.97 -6.03 -6.16
CA ILE A 271 6.07 -6.99 -5.50
C ILE A 271 6.50 -8.40 -5.85
N LEU A 272 6.12 -9.37 -5.02
CA LEU A 272 6.18 -10.77 -5.41
C LEU A 272 5.21 -11.01 -6.57
N VAL A 273 5.57 -11.92 -7.48
CA VAL A 273 4.81 -12.21 -8.70
C VAL A 273 3.37 -12.63 -8.41
N HIS A 274 3.13 -13.27 -7.25
CA HIS A 274 1.82 -13.69 -6.79
C HIS A 274 1.82 -13.97 -5.27
N SER A 275 0.64 -14.00 -4.64
CA SER A 275 0.46 -14.34 -3.22
C SER A 275 0.95 -15.75 -2.88
N THR A 276 0.87 -16.69 -3.82
CA THR A 276 1.45 -18.05 -3.68
C THR A 276 2.96 -18.03 -3.51
N ALA A 277 3.68 -17.09 -4.13
CA ALA A 277 5.12 -16.96 -3.92
C ALA A 277 5.43 -16.49 -2.50
N LYS A 278 4.62 -15.57 -1.96
CA LYS A 278 4.69 -15.14 -0.55
C LYS A 278 4.47 -16.32 0.39
N ARG A 279 3.45 -17.14 0.13
CA ARG A 279 3.16 -18.36 0.91
C ARG A 279 4.33 -19.34 0.85
N PHE A 280 4.88 -19.59 -0.34
CA PHE A 280 6.02 -20.46 -0.53
C PHE A 280 7.23 -19.97 0.28
N ILE A 281 7.59 -18.69 0.19
CA ILE A 281 8.70 -18.09 0.97
C ILE A 281 8.44 -18.19 2.49
N THR A 282 7.18 -18.07 2.91
CA THR A 282 6.82 -18.14 4.34
C THR A 282 6.91 -19.55 4.92
N VAL A 283 6.59 -20.57 4.12
CA VAL A 283 6.56 -21.97 4.56
C VAL A 283 7.95 -22.63 4.41
N THR A 284 8.73 -22.20 3.43
CA THR A 284 10.07 -22.73 3.18
C THR A 284 11.13 -22.01 4.02
N LYS A 285 12.28 -22.66 4.21
CA LYS A 285 13.40 -22.10 4.99
C LYS A 285 14.46 -21.41 4.12
N HIS A 286 14.16 -21.10 2.85
CA HIS A 286 15.13 -20.38 2.00
C HIS A 286 15.33 -18.95 2.51
N VAL A 287 14.32 -18.32 3.12
CA VAL A 287 14.41 -16.97 3.68
C VAL A 287 14.02 -17.02 5.15
N ASP A 288 14.94 -16.68 6.04
CA ASP A 288 14.63 -16.51 7.46
C ASP A 288 13.86 -15.20 7.68
N LEU A 289 12.53 -15.30 7.71
CA LEU A 289 11.66 -14.14 7.86
C LEU A 289 11.77 -13.47 9.22
N LEU A 290 12.14 -14.19 10.29
CA LEU A 290 12.35 -13.58 11.59
C LEU A 290 13.64 -12.75 11.58
N ALA A 291 14.71 -13.29 11.01
CA ALA A 291 15.96 -12.55 10.86
C ALA A 291 15.78 -11.32 9.95
N VAL A 292 15.09 -11.47 8.82
CA VAL A 292 14.85 -10.35 7.89
C VAL A 292 13.97 -9.26 8.51
N GLU A 293 12.89 -9.62 9.22
CA GLU A 293 12.04 -8.64 9.91
C GLU A 293 12.85 -7.88 10.97
N SER A 294 13.63 -8.59 11.78
CA SER A 294 14.51 -8.01 12.79
C SER A 294 15.50 -7.02 12.19
N ARG A 295 16.22 -7.43 11.13
CA ARG A 295 17.16 -6.55 10.41
C ARG A 295 16.47 -5.35 9.78
N LEU A 296 15.24 -5.48 9.27
CA LEU A 296 14.48 -4.34 8.72
C LEU A 296 14.09 -3.35 9.82
N ALA A 297 13.71 -3.80 11.01
CA ALA A 297 13.47 -2.92 12.15
C ALA A 297 14.77 -2.23 12.60
N SER A 298 15.85 -2.99 12.78
CA SER A 298 17.17 -2.44 13.13
C SER A 298 17.61 -1.39 12.13
N LEU A 299 17.47 -1.68 10.83
CA LEU A 299 17.80 -0.74 9.75
C LEU A 299 16.96 0.54 9.82
N CYS A 300 15.65 0.44 10.08
CA CYS A 300 14.80 1.61 10.26
C CYS A 300 15.26 2.46 11.46
N LEU A 301 15.56 1.83 12.59
CA LEU A 301 15.97 2.52 13.82
C LEU A 301 17.35 3.17 13.66
N GLU A 302 18.35 2.43 13.17
CA GLU A 302 19.71 2.93 12.91
C GLU A 302 19.70 4.11 11.94
N TYR A 303 18.98 3.95 10.83
CA TYR A 303 18.88 5.00 9.83
C TYR A 303 18.26 6.29 10.39
N LEU A 304 17.18 6.18 11.16
CA LEU A 304 16.54 7.33 11.80
C LEU A 304 17.39 7.94 12.91
N ALA A 305 18.33 7.18 13.49
CA ALA A 305 19.33 7.65 14.43
C ALA A 305 20.51 8.38 13.74
N PHE A 306 20.58 8.49 12.42
CA PHE A 306 21.67 9.21 11.76
C PHE A 306 21.60 10.72 11.98
N ARG A 307 22.77 11.36 12.10
CA ARG A 307 22.89 12.80 12.39
C ARG A 307 22.39 13.73 11.28
N HIS A 308 22.19 13.22 10.07
CA HIS A 308 21.60 14.02 9.00
C HIS A 308 20.10 14.27 9.16
N PHE A 309 19.48 13.69 10.20
CA PHE A 309 18.16 14.08 10.70
C PHE A 309 18.24 15.18 11.79
N ASP A 310 19.43 15.61 12.20
CA ASP A 310 19.59 16.66 13.20
C ASP A 310 19.50 18.05 12.56
N GLY A 311 18.70 18.93 13.16
CA GLY A 311 18.53 20.30 12.69
C GLY A 311 17.84 20.38 11.31
N GLY A 312 18.31 21.30 10.46
CA GLY A 312 17.78 21.51 9.11
C GLY A 312 18.42 20.59 8.08
N ALA A 313 17.61 20.12 7.13
CA ALA A 313 18.07 19.34 5.98
C ALA A 313 19.10 20.12 5.16
N LYS A 314 20.17 19.44 4.77
CA LYS A 314 21.24 20.01 3.94
C LYS A 314 21.00 19.69 2.47
N VAL A 315 21.24 20.67 1.58
CA VAL A 315 21.16 20.51 0.11
C VAL A 315 21.95 19.30 -0.37
N GLU A 316 23.17 19.12 0.14
CA GLU A 316 24.05 18.00 -0.23
C GLU A 316 23.42 16.63 0.09
N ASN A 317 22.84 16.47 1.29
CA ASN A 317 22.18 15.21 1.68
C ASN A 317 20.97 14.90 0.79
N VAL A 318 20.22 15.92 0.38
CA VAL A 318 19.11 15.75 -0.55
C VAL A 318 19.62 15.37 -1.94
N LEU A 319 20.65 16.05 -2.46
CA LEU A 319 21.21 15.74 -3.78
C LEU A 319 21.91 14.37 -3.83
N ASN A 320 22.45 13.89 -2.71
CA ASN A 320 23.06 12.57 -2.58
C ASN A 320 22.03 11.45 -2.29
N GLY A 321 20.76 11.80 -2.12
CA GLY A 321 19.68 10.83 -1.92
C GLY A 321 19.62 10.26 -0.50
N SER A 322 20.26 10.89 0.50
CA SER A 322 20.36 10.36 1.87
C SER A 322 19.01 10.12 2.55
N TYR A 323 17.95 10.74 2.02
CA TYR A 323 16.58 10.63 2.54
C TYR A 323 15.69 9.64 1.76
N ALA A 324 16.22 8.85 0.82
CA ALA A 324 15.43 8.02 -0.09
C ALA A 324 14.56 6.96 0.62
N PHE A 325 14.96 6.50 1.82
CA PHE A 325 14.23 5.55 2.65
C PHE A 325 13.39 6.20 3.77
N ALA A 326 13.49 7.52 3.95
CA ALA A 326 12.91 8.26 5.08
C ALA A 326 11.39 8.11 5.21
N ASP A 327 10.62 8.21 4.11
CA ASP A 327 9.16 8.07 4.19
C ASP A 327 8.72 6.66 4.63
N TYR A 328 9.49 5.62 4.30
CA TYR A 328 9.18 4.28 4.79
C TYR A 328 9.56 4.13 6.26
N ALA A 329 10.82 4.43 6.59
CA ALA A 329 11.37 4.27 7.93
C ALA A 329 10.56 5.06 8.98
N VAL A 330 10.33 6.36 8.75
CA VAL A 330 9.58 7.22 9.68
C VAL A 330 8.16 6.72 9.91
N ALA A 331 7.49 6.22 8.86
CA ALA A 331 6.11 5.78 8.96
C ALA A 331 5.95 4.36 9.53
N LYS A 332 6.98 3.50 9.43
CA LYS A 332 6.86 2.04 9.64
C LYS A 332 7.81 1.44 10.66
N TRP A 333 8.76 2.20 11.23
CA TRP A 333 9.68 1.67 12.26
C TRP A 333 8.92 1.04 13.43
N SER A 334 7.86 1.68 13.93
CA SER A 334 7.09 1.19 15.08
C SER A 334 6.34 -0.09 14.73
N TYR A 335 5.75 -0.18 13.53
CA TYR A 335 5.12 -1.40 13.04
C TYR A 335 6.07 -2.61 13.06
N HIS A 336 7.30 -2.43 12.55
CA HIS A 336 8.29 -3.50 12.53
C HIS A 336 8.74 -3.88 13.94
N PHE A 337 9.00 -2.89 14.78
CA PHE A 337 9.34 -3.08 16.18
C PHE A 337 8.27 -3.89 16.95
N ASP A 338 6.99 -3.52 16.79
CA ASP A 338 5.86 -4.23 17.38
C ASP A 338 5.73 -5.67 16.89
N LYS A 339 5.92 -5.88 15.58
CA LYS A 339 5.78 -7.19 14.95
C LYS A 339 6.86 -8.16 15.46
N ILE A 340 8.09 -7.69 15.61
CA ILE A 340 9.19 -8.47 16.17
C ILE A 340 8.92 -8.86 17.62
N LEU A 341 8.46 -7.92 18.44
CA LEU A 341 8.11 -8.21 19.84
C LEU A 341 7.01 -9.29 19.94
N GLY A 342 6.04 -9.26 19.03
CA GLY A 342 5.03 -10.31 18.90
C GLY A 342 5.60 -11.67 18.49
N GLN A 343 6.56 -11.69 17.56
CA GLN A 343 7.20 -12.90 17.07
C GLN A 343 8.13 -13.54 18.12
N PHE A 344 8.97 -12.75 18.78
CA PHE A 344 9.83 -13.19 19.89
C PHE A 344 9.00 -13.83 21.02
N ALA A 345 7.84 -13.25 21.36
CA ALA A 345 6.94 -13.84 22.34
C ALA A 345 6.43 -15.25 21.96
N SER A 346 6.37 -15.56 20.67
CA SER A 346 5.82 -16.82 20.15
C SER A 346 6.88 -17.88 19.83
N GLN A 347 8.17 -17.51 19.77
CA GLN A 347 9.26 -18.36 19.28
C GLN A 347 10.45 -18.41 20.25
N VAL A 348 10.20 -18.28 21.55
CA VAL A 348 11.21 -18.22 22.62
C VAL A 348 12.24 -19.36 22.51
N ASP A 349 11.81 -20.58 22.19
CA ASP A 349 12.69 -21.75 22.08
C ASP A 349 13.63 -21.70 20.87
N ALA A 350 13.23 -21.01 19.79
CA ALA A 350 14.06 -20.87 18.58
C ALA A 350 15.18 -19.83 18.74
N MET A 351 15.07 -18.93 19.73
CA MET A 351 16.02 -17.85 19.97
C MET A 351 17.34 -18.30 20.62
N GLN A 352 17.48 -19.58 20.97
CA GLN A 352 18.71 -20.15 21.56
C GLN A 352 19.78 -20.52 20.53
N SER A 353 19.59 -20.20 19.24
CA SER A 353 20.61 -20.39 18.21
C SER A 353 21.48 -19.14 18.05
N ASP A 354 22.79 -19.33 17.89
CA ASP A 354 23.80 -18.28 17.67
C ASP A 354 23.39 -17.22 16.62
N THR A 355 22.68 -17.64 15.57
CA THR A 355 22.19 -16.76 14.50
C THR A 355 21.18 -15.74 15.02
N TYR A 356 20.27 -16.15 15.90
CA TYR A 356 19.25 -15.26 16.46
C TYR A 356 19.80 -14.39 17.56
N GLU A 357 20.80 -14.86 18.32
CA GLU A 357 21.49 -14.03 19.30
C GLU A 357 22.13 -12.80 18.62
N ALA A 358 22.86 -13.00 17.52
CA ALA A 358 23.46 -11.90 16.75
C ALA A 358 22.41 -10.90 16.23
N VAL A 359 21.30 -11.40 15.66
CA VAL A 359 20.21 -10.55 15.14
C VAL A 359 19.54 -9.74 16.25
N VAL A 360 19.37 -10.33 17.44
CA VAL A 360 18.80 -9.62 18.59
C VAL A 360 19.78 -8.57 19.10
N GLN A 361 21.07 -8.88 19.18
CA GLN A 361 22.11 -7.91 19.56
C GLN A 361 22.15 -6.71 18.60
N GLU A 362 22.04 -6.93 17.28
CA GLU A 362 21.92 -5.85 16.28
C GLU A 362 20.70 -4.95 16.56
N LEU A 363 19.55 -5.55 16.89
CA LEU A 363 18.35 -4.81 17.24
C LEU A 363 18.51 -4.02 18.54
N CYS A 364 19.17 -4.59 19.55
CA CYS A 364 19.50 -3.88 20.79
C CYS A 364 20.36 -2.65 20.54
N GLY A 365 21.43 -2.80 19.76
CA GLY A 365 22.28 -1.66 19.37
C GLY A 365 21.49 -0.56 18.65
N ALA A 366 20.61 -0.96 17.73
CA ALA A 366 19.75 -0.02 16.99
C ALA A 366 18.79 0.75 17.90
N VAL A 367 18.17 0.06 18.87
CA VAL A 367 17.30 0.68 19.87
C VAL A 367 18.07 1.66 20.75
N GLU A 368 19.25 1.28 21.24
CA GLU A 368 20.08 2.16 22.07
C GLU A 368 20.53 3.41 21.31
N ASN A 369 20.94 3.26 20.05
CA ASN A 369 21.30 4.38 19.19
C ASN A 369 20.11 5.32 18.97
N MET A 370 18.92 4.76 18.70
CA MET A 370 17.70 5.55 18.54
C MET A 370 17.34 6.31 19.83
N VAL A 371 17.40 5.64 20.98
CA VAL A 371 17.12 6.25 22.30
C VAL A 371 18.12 7.35 22.62
N ARG A 372 19.40 7.17 22.28
CA ARG A 372 20.45 8.15 22.49
C ARG A 372 20.25 9.42 21.67
N GLU A 373 19.83 9.29 20.41
CA GLU A 373 19.70 10.42 19.47
C GLU A 373 18.32 11.11 19.59
N CYS A 374 17.28 10.38 19.97
CA CYS A 374 15.95 10.92 20.29
C CYS A 374 15.75 11.11 21.80
N ALA A 375 16.84 11.31 22.54
CA ALA A 375 16.77 11.27 23.98
C ALA A 375 15.93 12.42 24.55
N ASP A 376 15.83 13.58 23.92
CA ASP A 376 14.94 14.65 24.41
C ASP A 376 13.45 14.32 24.17
N ASP A 377 13.14 13.60 23.09
CA ASP A 377 11.79 13.10 22.78
C ASP A 377 11.38 11.95 23.71
N LEU A 378 12.37 11.17 24.18
CA LEU A 378 12.20 9.94 24.93
C LEU A 378 12.51 10.09 26.43
N ARG A 379 13.27 11.12 26.82
CA ARG A 379 13.49 11.56 28.20
C ARG A 379 12.50 12.68 28.51
N SER A 380 11.38 12.38 29.16
CA SER A 380 10.93 13.19 30.32
C SER A 380 9.59 12.78 30.94
N SER A 381 9.64 12.65 32.27
CA SER A 381 8.72 13.29 33.24
C SER A 381 7.33 12.71 33.55
N HIS A 382 6.72 11.84 32.73
CA HIS A 382 5.41 11.20 33.07
C HIS A 382 5.46 9.66 33.10
N ALA A 383 6.60 9.08 32.76
CA ALA A 383 6.74 7.66 32.46
C ALA A 383 6.77 6.74 33.69
N GLU A 384 7.17 7.16 34.90
CA GLU A 384 7.28 6.21 36.02
C GLU A 384 5.92 5.67 36.50
N THR A 385 4.87 6.50 36.44
CA THR A 385 3.52 6.13 36.87
C THR A 385 2.75 5.35 35.78
N GLU A 386 2.92 5.70 34.50
CA GLU A 386 2.32 4.97 33.36
C GLU A 386 3.11 3.72 32.95
N ALA A 387 4.44 3.71 33.07
CA ALA A 387 5.28 2.53 32.82
C ALA A 387 5.04 1.40 33.84
N SER A 388 4.52 1.73 35.01
CA SER A 388 4.05 0.76 36.01
C SER A 388 2.73 0.09 35.57
N GLN A 389 1.84 0.82 34.89
CA GLN A 389 0.62 0.27 34.29
C GLN A 389 0.91 -0.50 32.98
N LEU A 390 1.92 -0.09 32.21
CA LEU A 390 2.37 -0.75 30.98
C LEU A 390 3.13 -2.07 31.22
N LYS A 391 3.81 -2.21 32.38
CA LYS A 391 4.38 -3.50 32.82
C LYS A 391 3.33 -4.62 32.90
N ALA A 392 2.04 -4.29 33.12
CA ALA A 392 0.95 -5.25 33.13
C ALA A 392 0.47 -5.68 31.73
N ARG A 393 0.95 -5.04 30.65
CA ARG A 393 0.52 -5.28 29.25
C ARG A 393 1.57 -6.01 28.39
N LEU A 394 2.83 -6.01 28.80
CA LEU A 394 3.86 -6.85 28.16
C LEU A 394 3.70 -8.30 28.62
N LYS A 395 3.71 -9.23 27.67
CA LYS A 395 3.67 -10.66 27.99
C LYS A 395 4.89 -11.05 28.84
N PRO A 396 4.74 -11.87 29.89
CA PRO A 396 5.86 -12.29 30.75
C PRO A 396 7.04 -12.90 29.98
N GLU A 397 6.78 -13.54 28.83
CA GLU A 397 7.79 -14.09 27.92
C GLU A 397 8.67 -12.99 27.31
N VAL A 398 8.08 -11.88 26.87
CA VAL A 398 8.81 -10.73 26.29
C VAL A 398 9.65 -10.04 27.37
N CYS A 399 9.09 -9.89 28.57
CA CYS A 399 9.83 -9.32 29.70
C CYS A 399 11.06 -10.17 30.06
N ARG A 400 10.92 -11.51 30.09
CA ARG A 400 12.04 -12.42 30.34
C ARG A 400 13.14 -12.26 29.28
N LEU A 401 12.77 -12.34 28.00
CA LEU A 401 13.71 -12.15 26.89
C LEU A 401 14.48 -10.83 26.99
N LEU A 402 13.81 -9.71 27.29
CA LEU A 402 14.47 -8.42 27.47
C LEU A 402 15.41 -8.39 28.68
N THR A 403 15.20 -9.24 29.68
CA THR A 403 16.04 -9.34 30.90
C THR A 403 17.31 -10.13 30.68
N ASP A 404 17.32 -11.04 29.71
CA ASP A 404 18.48 -11.88 29.40
C ASP A 404 19.55 -11.12 28.58
N PHE A 405 19.22 -9.94 28.02
CA PHE A 405 20.18 -9.05 27.35
C PHE A 405 20.57 -7.88 28.28
N GLU A 406 21.72 -8.00 28.96
CA GLU A 406 22.25 -6.95 29.85
C GLU A 406 22.29 -5.57 29.13
N GLY A 407 21.67 -4.55 29.72
CA GLY A 407 21.68 -3.16 29.20
C GLY A 407 20.56 -2.81 28.20
N ALA A 408 19.97 -3.79 27.49
CA ALA A 408 18.94 -3.55 26.48
C ALA A 408 17.57 -3.17 27.08
N GLN A 409 17.31 -3.53 28.34
CA GLN A 409 16.02 -3.34 29.01
C GLN A 409 15.51 -1.90 28.97
N ASP A 410 16.37 -0.94 29.32
CA ASP A 410 15.94 0.45 29.51
C ASP A 410 15.66 1.14 28.17
N GLY A 411 16.48 0.86 27.15
CA GLY A 411 16.29 1.38 25.80
C GLY A 411 15.01 0.85 25.15
N PHE A 412 14.83 -0.49 25.15
CA PHE A 412 13.62 -1.11 24.61
C PHE A 412 12.36 -0.66 25.35
N ARG A 413 12.42 -0.61 26.69
CA ARG A 413 11.29 -0.18 27.50
C ARG A 413 10.92 1.27 27.19
N SER A 414 11.89 2.16 27.08
CA SER A 414 11.64 3.57 26.76
C SER A 414 10.98 3.71 25.38
N LEU A 415 11.53 3.05 24.37
CA LEU A 415 11.00 3.10 23.00
C LEU A 415 9.61 2.45 22.91
N TRP A 416 9.39 1.32 23.58
CA TRP A 416 8.09 0.64 23.65
C TRP A 416 7.04 1.49 24.36
N CYS A 417 7.37 2.06 25.52
CA CYS A 417 6.49 2.96 26.25
C CYS A 417 6.07 4.14 25.36
N HIS A 418 7.00 4.72 24.60
CA HIS A 418 6.67 5.76 23.64
C HIS A 418 5.67 5.29 22.57
N VAL A 419 5.89 4.12 21.95
CA VAL A 419 4.97 3.57 20.94
C VAL A 419 3.56 3.38 21.51
N GLU A 420 3.44 2.80 22.70
CA GLU A 420 2.14 2.57 23.33
C GLU A 420 1.45 3.86 23.76
N LEU A 421 2.16 4.81 24.36
CA LEU A 421 1.60 6.11 24.72
C LEU A 421 1.16 6.90 23.48
N HIS A 422 1.93 6.84 22.39
CA HIS A 422 1.53 7.46 21.14
C HIS A 422 0.26 6.82 20.58
N ARG A 423 0.07 5.50 20.72
CA ARG A 423 -1.13 4.77 20.27
C ARG A 423 -2.40 5.11 21.05
N THR A 424 -2.28 5.56 22.31
CA THR A 424 -3.44 5.95 23.13
C THR A 424 -3.86 7.42 22.89
N ARG A 425 -3.07 8.21 22.17
CA ARG A 425 -3.43 9.60 21.81
C ARG A 425 -4.62 9.66 20.85
N ASP A 426 -5.22 10.84 20.77
CA ASP A 426 -6.26 11.16 19.78
C ASP A 426 -5.77 10.94 18.34
N PHE A 427 -6.72 10.84 17.41
CA PHE A 427 -6.42 10.49 16.02
C PHE A 427 -5.48 11.49 15.33
N ASP A 428 -5.65 12.78 15.59
CA ASP A 428 -4.86 13.81 14.91
C ASP A 428 -3.41 13.75 15.35
N LYS A 429 -3.16 13.52 16.65
CA LYS A 429 -1.82 13.25 17.19
C LYS A 429 -1.24 11.94 16.69
N ARG A 430 -2.03 10.87 16.57
CA ARG A 430 -1.55 9.59 16.00
C ARG A 430 -1.14 9.67 14.53
N ASN A 431 -1.70 10.64 13.81
CA ASN A 431 -1.34 10.94 12.43
C ASN A 431 -0.17 11.92 12.31
N GLU A 432 0.51 12.26 13.40
CA GLU A 432 1.76 13.00 13.36
C GLU A 432 2.96 12.06 13.50
N ILE A 433 4.14 12.56 13.11
CA ILE A 433 5.40 11.86 13.39
C ILE A 433 5.63 11.96 14.90
N SER A 434 5.77 10.81 15.56
CA SER A 434 5.70 10.70 17.02
C SER A 434 6.92 11.26 17.76
N LEU A 435 8.04 11.48 17.05
CA LEU A 435 9.29 12.00 17.59
C LEU A 435 9.55 13.38 16.99
N ASP A 436 9.67 14.42 17.82
CA ASP A 436 9.73 15.80 17.34
C ASP A 436 11.03 16.08 16.58
N ARG A 437 12.13 15.39 16.92
CA ARG A 437 13.37 15.39 16.12
C ARG A 437 13.09 15.00 14.66
N LEU A 438 12.42 13.87 14.45
CA LEU A 438 12.09 13.37 13.11
C LEU A 438 11.02 14.21 12.42
N LYS A 439 10.04 14.73 13.18
CA LYS A 439 9.01 15.63 12.66
C LYS A 439 9.63 16.89 12.06
N THR A 440 10.55 17.51 12.79
CA THR A 440 11.29 18.71 12.36
C THR A 440 12.15 18.42 11.14
N ALA A 441 12.90 17.31 11.17
CA ALA A 441 13.72 16.88 10.04
C ALA A 441 12.89 16.68 8.77
N MET A 442 11.77 15.95 8.85
CA MET A 442 10.91 15.65 7.71
C MET A 442 10.27 16.90 7.11
N VAL A 443 9.91 17.90 7.92
CA VAL A 443 9.43 19.20 7.41
C VAL A 443 10.54 19.89 6.61
N SER A 444 11.76 19.93 7.15
CA SER A 444 12.90 20.56 6.47
C SER A 444 13.29 19.83 5.18
N ILE A 445 13.34 18.49 5.20
CA ILE A 445 13.64 17.66 4.02
C ILE A 445 12.61 17.91 2.91
N ARG A 446 11.32 17.94 3.25
CA ARG A 446 10.24 18.15 2.27
C ARG A 446 10.30 19.54 1.66
N LYS A 447 10.49 20.58 2.48
CA LYS A 447 10.65 21.95 1.99
C LYS A 447 11.79 22.04 0.98
N LEU A 448 12.94 21.46 1.32
CA LEU A 448 14.12 21.51 0.46
C LEU A 448 13.94 20.70 -0.84
N LEU A 449 13.27 19.54 -0.78
CA LEU A 449 12.89 18.78 -1.98
C LEU A 449 11.97 19.59 -2.89
N GLU A 450 10.97 20.28 -2.34
CA GLU A 450 10.05 21.14 -3.10
C GLU A 450 10.81 22.30 -3.78
N GLU A 451 11.69 22.99 -3.04
CA GLU A 451 12.54 24.08 -3.55
C GLU A 451 13.46 23.59 -4.68
N LEU A 452 14.25 22.53 -4.45
CA LEU A 452 15.18 22.00 -5.46
C LEU A 452 14.46 21.44 -6.69
N SER A 453 13.27 20.88 -6.53
CA SER A 453 12.49 20.35 -7.66
C SER A 453 11.95 21.43 -8.60
N THR A 454 11.88 22.68 -8.13
CA THR A 454 11.37 23.84 -8.88
C THR A 454 12.45 24.84 -9.27
N ASP A 455 13.70 24.60 -8.85
CA ASP A 455 14.84 25.47 -9.11
C ASP A 455 15.32 25.37 -10.55
N LYS A 456 15.00 26.39 -11.36
CA LYS A 456 15.45 26.49 -12.76
C LYS A 456 16.97 26.66 -12.91
N GLY A 457 17.68 27.07 -11.86
CA GLY A 457 19.13 27.22 -11.84
C GLY A 457 19.88 25.89 -11.62
N LEU A 458 19.19 24.87 -11.12
CA LEU A 458 19.78 23.57 -10.86
C LEU A 458 20.03 22.80 -12.17
N ARG A 459 21.20 22.16 -12.30
CA ARG A 459 21.58 21.41 -13.51
C ARG A 459 20.56 20.31 -13.82
N ALA A 460 20.36 20.00 -15.10
CA ALA A 460 19.43 18.95 -15.54
C ALA A 460 19.78 17.57 -14.94
N GLU A 461 21.07 17.24 -14.85
CA GLU A 461 21.55 16.00 -14.23
C GLU A 461 21.15 15.88 -12.76
N ALA A 462 21.19 16.99 -12.01
CA ALA A 462 20.78 17.01 -10.61
C ALA A 462 19.27 16.82 -10.46
N HIS A 463 18.45 17.38 -11.37
CA HIS A 463 17.02 17.11 -11.41
C HIS A 463 16.71 15.63 -11.68
N GLU A 464 17.43 15.00 -12.61
CA GLU A 464 17.26 13.57 -12.90
C GLU A 464 17.70 12.69 -11.72
N ARG A 465 18.78 13.05 -11.02
CA ARG A 465 19.17 12.38 -9.76
C ARG A 465 18.07 12.49 -8.70
N LEU A 466 17.50 13.67 -8.48
CA LEU A 466 16.39 13.86 -7.54
C LEU A 466 15.19 12.97 -7.89
N LYS A 467 14.79 12.94 -9.17
CA LYS A 467 13.70 12.06 -9.63
C LYS A 467 14.04 10.58 -9.43
N SER A 468 15.29 10.17 -9.67
CA SER A 468 15.74 8.80 -9.46
C SER A 468 15.66 8.39 -7.98
N TYR A 469 16.04 9.27 -7.06
CA TYR A 469 16.09 8.95 -5.62
C TYR A 469 14.74 9.11 -4.92
N TYR A 470 13.92 10.08 -5.33
CA TYR A 470 12.69 10.46 -4.60
C TYR A 470 11.40 10.29 -5.43
N GLY A 471 11.51 10.08 -6.74
CA GLY A 471 10.38 10.09 -7.68
C GLY A 471 10.01 11.52 -8.12
N SER A 472 9.00 11.63 -8.98
CA SER A 472 8.59 12.91 -9.58
C SER A 472 7.57 13.71 -8.75
N LYS A 473 7.02 13.12 -7.67
CA LYS A 473 6.00 13.73 -6.82
C LYS A 473 6.62 14.22 -5.50
N PHE A 474 7.19 15.41 -5.56
CA PHE A 474 7.99 15.98 -4.46
C PHE A 474 7.13 16.60 -3.34
N PHE A 475 5.92 17.06 -3.67
CA PHE A 475 5.01 17.68 -2.70
C PHE A 475 4.28 16.58 -1.92
N ARG A 476 4.52 16.44 -0.62
CA ARG A 476 4.00 15.29 0.17
C ARG A 476 3.16 15.73 1.36
N CYS A 477 2.23 14.86 1.76
CA CYS A 477 1.43 15.07 2.97
C CYS A 477 2.28 14.86 4.22
N SER A 478 2.06 15.68 5.26
CA SER A 478 2.77 15.59 6.54
C SER A 478 2.39 14.38 7.39
N LYS A 479 1.20 13.81 7.18
CA LYS A 479 0.57 12.80 8.05
C LYS A 479 1.00 11.35 7.69
N PRO A 480 1.78 10.61 8.51
CA PRO A 480 2.34 9.30 8.16
C PRO A 480 1.35 8.19 7.80
N THR A 481 0.11 8.29 8.29
CA THR A 481 -0.97 7.34 7.99
C THR A 481 -1.68 7.65 6.67
N CYS A 482 -1.45 8.84 6.10
CA CYS A 482 -2.03 9.23 4.82
C CYS A 482 -1.31 8.53 3.66
N PHE A 483 -2.06 8.01 2.70
CA PHE A 483 -1.51 7.45 1.45
C PHE A 483 -0.57 8.44 0.72
N TYR A 484 -0.91 9.74 0.74
CA TYR A 484 -0.11 10.79 0.11
C TYR A 484 1.14 11.21 0.90
N PHE A 485 1.41 10.59 2.05
CA PHE A 485 2.67 10.77 2.77
C PHE A 485 3.87 10.29 1.94
N HIS A 486 3.74 9.10 1.33
CA HIS A 486 4.78 8.51 0.49
C HIS A 486 4.47 8.60 -1.02
N GLU A 487 3.23 8.83 -1.42
CA GLU A 487 2.90 9.03 -2.84
C GLU A 487 3.17 10.44 -3.35
N GLY A 488 2.86 11.45 -2.54
CA GLY A 488 2.95 12.84 -2.93
C GLY A 488 2.02 13.28 -4.06
N PHE A 489 2.28 14.50 -4.51
CA PHE A 489 1.56 15.25 -5.53
C PHE A 489 2.56 15.86 -6.52
N THR A 490 2.06 16.21 -7.70
CA THR A 490 2.84 16.88 -8.75
C THR A 490 3.10 18.35 -8.47
N ASP A 491 2.28 18.98 -7.63
CA ASP A 491 2.37 20.40 -7.33
C ASP A 491 1.89 20.71 -5.89
N GLY A 492 2.42 21.80 -5.34
CA GLY A 492 2.10 22.25 -3.98
C GLY A 492 0.64 22.62 -3.79
N ARG A 493 -0.04 23.20 -4.81
CA ARG A 493 -1.45 23.62 -4.67
C ARG A 493 -2.36 22.43 -4.44
N THR A 494 -2.14 21.33 -5.14
CA THR A 494 -2.91 20.08 -4.96
C THR A 494 -2.62 19.47 -3.58
N ARG A 495 -1.36 19.50 -3.13
CA ARG A 495 -0.98 19.09 -1.76
C ARG A 495 -1.69 19.94 -0.71
N ASP A 496 -1.66 21.26 -0.82
CA ASP A 496 -2.24 22.17 0.15
C ASP A 496 -3.76 21.99 0.26
N LYS A 497 -4.45 21.83 -0.88
CA LYS A 497 -5.89 21.46 -0.90
C LYS A 497 -6.16 20.14 -0.19
N HIS A 498 -5.28 19.15 -0.34
CA HIS A 498 -5.40 17.88 0.35
C HIS A 498 -5.14 18.03 1.86
N VAL A 499 -4.10 18.77 2.25
CA VAL A 499 -3.76 19.03 3.67
C VAL A 499 -4.88 19.81 4.36
N GLY A 500 -5.51 20.76 3.67
CA GLY A 500 -6.69 21.45 4.17
C GLY A 500 -7.81 20.48 4.56
N ARG A 501 -7.96 19.32 3.92
CA ARG A 501 -8.96 18.31 4.33
C ARG A 501 -8.62 17.60 5.64
N HIS A 502 -7.34 17.55 6.02
CA HIS A 502 -6.91 17.05 7.33
C HIS A 502 -7.08 18.11 8.41
N GLU A 503 -6.69 19.35 8.13
CA GLU A 503 -6.69 20.45 9.12
C GLU A 503 -8.06 21.12 9.29
N ARG A 504 -8.89 21.06 8.25
CA ARG A 504 -10.24 21.67 8.17
C ARG A 504 -10.30 23.10 8.76
N PRO A 505 -9.45 24.03 8.28
CA PRO A 505 -9.22 25.30 8.95
C PRO A 505 -10.39 26.29 8.87
N TYR A 506 -11.40 26.02 8.04
CA TYR A 506 -12.52 26.93 7.81
C TYR A 506 -13.74 26.47 8.61
N GLN A 507 -14.03 27.08 9.75
CA GLN A 507 -15.18 26.70 10.58
C GLN A 507 -16.44 27.48 10.20
N CYS A 508 -17.60 26.83 10.34
CA CYS A 508 -18.88 27.50 10.28
C CYS A 508 -19.08 28.34 11.55
N THR A 509 -19.56 29.57 11.38
CA THR A 509 -19.81 30.51 12.49
C THR A 509 -21.28 30.61 12.87
N ALA A 510 -22.17 29.83 12.25
CA ALA A 510 -23.59 29.85 12.55
C ALA A 510 -23.87 29.12 13.88
N GLU A 511 -24.70 29.74 14.72
CA GLU A 511 -25.20 29.11 15.95
C GLU A 511 -26.00 27.84 15.62
N ASP A 512 -25.81 26.78 16.40
CA ASP A 512 -26.45 25.46 16.23
C ASP A 512 -26.17 24.74 14.89
N CYS A 513 -25.00 24.99 14.27
CA CYS A 513 -24.57 24.25 13.09
C CYS A 513 -23.67 23.05 13.45
N ASP A 514 -24.09 21.85 13.09
CA ASP A 514 -23.33 20.59 13.32
C ASP A 514 -21.96 20.56 12.60
N GLU A 515 -21.77 21.39 11.58
CA GLU A 515 -20.50 21.52 10.84
C GLU A 515 -19.54 22.56 11.45
N ALA A 516 -19.96 23.33 12.46
CA ALA A 516 -19.14 24.36 13.11
C ALA A 516 -17.88 23.78 13.77
N ASP A 517 -18.03 22.68 14.51
CA ASP A 517 -16.93 22.01 15.20
C ASP A 517 -15.99 21.25 14.25
N MET A 518 -16.49 20.85 13.08
CA MET A 518 -15.73 20.09 12.09
C MET A 518 -14.84 20.94 11.20
N GLY A 519 -15.39 22.07 10.76
CA GLY A 519 -14.81 22.87 9.70
C GLY A 519 -14.70 22.18 8.34
N PHE A 520 -14.28 22.97 7.35
CA PHE A 520 -14.18 22.63 5.96
C PHE A 520 -12.73 22.66 5.50
N GLY A 521 -12.40 21.80 4.54
CA GLY A 521 -11.06 21.76 3.98
C GLY A 521 -10.73 22.92 3.04
N THR A 522 -11.74 23.63 2.53
CA THR A 522 -11.56 24.82 1.69
C THR A 522 -12.59 25.90 2.02
N LYS A 523 -12.22 27.17 1.79
CA LYS A 523 -13.13 28.31 1.94
C LYS A 523 -14.37 28.17 1.06
N LYS A 524 -14.22 27.64 -0.16
CA LYS A 524 -15.33 27.43 -1.10
C LYS A 524 -16.35 26.42 -0.58
N ASP A 525 -15.90 25.37 0.09
CA ASP A 525 -16.81 24.39 0.69
C ASP A 525 -17.60 25.00 1.85
N LEU A 526 -16.95 25.84 2.68
CA LEU A 526 -17.64 26.65 3.69
C LEU A 526 -18.64 27.62 3.05
N GLU A 527 -18.24 28.37 2.01
CA GLU A 527 -19.13 29.30 1.28
C GLU A 527 -20.35 28.58 0.69
N ASN A 528 -20.16 27.39 0.08
CA ASN A 528 -21.25 26.57 -0.43
C ASN A 528 -22.16 26.07 0.70
N HIS A 529 -21.58 25.66 1.83
CA HIS A 529 -22.35 25.24 3.00
C HIS A 529 -23.15 26.41 3.59
N MET A 530 -22.55 27.60 3.75
CA MET A 530 -23.24 28.82 4.15
C MET A 530 -24.37 29.16 3.19
N HIS A 531 -24.13 29.10 1.87
CA HIS A 531 -25.15 29.37 0.86
C HIS A 531 -26.33 28.39 0.92
N ASN A 532 -26.07 27.10 1.14
CA ASN A 532 -27.10 26.07 1.07
C ASN A 532 -27.86 25.87 2.37
N PHE A 533 -27.22 26.08 3.52
CA PHE A 533 -27.77 25.75 4.84
C PHE A 533 -27.96 26.96 5.75
N HIS A 534 -27.20 28.04 5.55
CA HIS A 534 -27.30 29.29 6.33
C HIS A 534 -27.41 30.55 5.46
N PRO A 535 -28.29 30.58 4.43
CA PRO A 535 -28.39 31.74 3.55
C PRO A 535 -28.90 32.96 4.33
N ASP A 536 -28.12 34.03 4.35
CA ASP A 536 -28.51 35.31 4.93
C ASP A 536 -29.66 35.97 4.14
N ALA A 537 -30.24 37.06 4.66
CA ALA A 537 -31.38 37.72 4.05
C ALA A 537 -31.07 38.30 2.64
N GLU A 538 -29.81 38.66 2.38
CA GLU A 538 -29.34 39.17 1.09
C GLU A 538 -29.11 38.04 0.07
N MET A 539 -28.55 36.91 0.50
CA MET A 539 -28.38 35.66 -0.26
C MET A 539 -29.73 35.02 -0.57
N LYS A 540 -30.67 34.97 0.38
CA LYS A 540 -32.06 34.55 0.11
C LYS A 540 -32.69 35.42 -0.97
N ALA A 541 -32.48 36.73 -0.93
CA ALA A 541 -32.97 37.64 -1.97
C ALA A 541 -32.27 37.44 -3.34
N GLN A 542 -31.01 36.98 -3.36
CA GLN A 542 -30.28 36.62 -4.58
C GLN A 542 -30.70 35.26 -5.17
N ILE A 543 -30.93 34.23 -4.34
CA ILE A 543 -31.47 32.93 -4.78
C ILE A 543 -32.81 33.12 -5.49
N PHE A 544 -33.67 34.01 -4.99
CA PHE A 544 -34.94 34.37 -5.65
C PHE A 544 -34.77 35.29 -6.87
N LYS A 545 -33.70 36.09 -6.95
CA LYS A 545 -33.36 36.90 -8.14
C LYS A 545 -32.69 36.08 -9.26
N GLU A 546 -32.04 34.97 -8.94
CA GLU A 546 -31.36 34.07 -9.89
C GLU A 546 -32.28 33.01 -10.51
N LEU A 547 -33.55 32.93 -10.09
CA LEU A 547 -34.62 32.33 -10.90
C LEU A 547 -34.95 33.23 -12.10
N LYS A 548 -33.94 33.61 -12.89
CA LYS A 548 -34.18 34.05 -14.25
C LYS A 548 -34.43 32.80 -15.10
N PRO A 549 -35.49 32.75 -15.91
CA PRO A 549 -35.55 31.76 -16.98
C PRO A 549 -34.24 31.86 -17.77
N ALA A 550 -33.57 30.73 -18.01
CA ALA A 550 -32.33 30.70 -18.77
C ALA A 550 -32.54 31.49 -20.07
N THR A 551 -31.87 32.64 -20.19
CA THR A 551 -31.91 33.42 -21.42
C THR A 551 -31.11 32.70 -22.49
N PRO A 552 -31.54 32.70 -23.77
CA PRO A 552 -31.01 31.81 -24.80
C PRO A 552 -29.60 32.15 -25.29
N SER A 553 -28.87 33.07 -24.64
CA SER A 553 -27.61 33.63 -25.17
C SER A 553 -26.40 32.69 -25.05
N HIS A 554 -26.50 31.59 -24.30
CA HIS A 554 -25.43 30.59 -24.15
C HIS A 554 -25.77 29.20 -24.69
N ALA A 555 -26.91 29.06 -25.38
CA ALA A 555 -27.33 27.79 -25.97
C ALA A 555 -26.54 27.51 -27.26
N LYS A 556 -25.48 26.69 -27.17
CA LYS A 556 -24.61 26.33 -28.31
C LYS A 556 -25.14 25.15 -29.13
N PHE A 557 -26.14 24.42 -28.66
CA PHE A 557 -26.58 23.16 -29.25
C PHE A 557 -28.04 23.25 -29.69
N GLY A 558 -28.26 23.50 -30.99
CA GLY A 558 -29.60 23.57 -31.59
C GLY A 558 -30.12 22.21 -32.03
N CYS A 559 -31.41 21.95 -31.81
CA CYS A 559 -32.11 20.81 -32.38
C CYS A 559 -32.46 21.08 -33.83
N GLY A 560 -31.97 20.21 -34.73
CA GLY A 560 -32.22 20.34 -36.18
C GLY A 560 -33.68 20.10 -36.60
N GLN A 561 -34.53 19.56 -35.73
CA GLN A 561 -35.92 19.22 -36.06
C GLN A 561 -36.94 20.27 -35.62
N CYS A 562 -36.72 20.97 -34.50
CA CYS A 562 -37.69 21.96 -33.98
C CYS A 562 -37.09 23.35 -33.72
N GLY A 563 -35.79 23.54 -33.96
CA GLY A 563 -35.12 24.84 -33.83
C GLY A 563 -34.88 25.31 -32.38
N LYS A 564 -35.18 24.49 -31.36
CA LYS A 564 -34.89 24.80 -29.95
C LYS A 564 -33.39 24.66 -29.67
N SER A 565 -32.85 25.55 -28.86
CA SER A 565 -31.42 25.57 -28.51
C SER A 565 -31.19 25.27 -27.03
N PHE A 566 -30.16 24.46 -26.74
CA PHE A 566 -29.84 23.97 -25.41
C PHE A 566 -28.40 24.30 -25.01
N VAL A 567 -28.17 24.45 -23.71
CA VAL A 567 -26.87 24.81 -23.12
C VAL A 567 -25.88 23.65 -23.04
N ARG A 568 -26.36 22.39 -23.07
CA ARG A 568 -25.54 21.17 -22.98
C ARG A 568 -25.98 20.12 -23.99
N LYS A 569 -25.03 19.39 -24.57
CA LYS A 569 -25.29 18.34 -25.59
C LYS A 569 -26.05 17.11 -25.04
N ALA A 570 -26.01 16.84 -23.74
CA ALA A 570 -26.79 15.76 -23.13
C ALA A 570 -28.29 16.08 -23.16
N ILE A 571 -28.67 17.31 -22.79
CA ILE A 571 -30.06 17.78 -22.80
C ILE A 571 -30.61 17.84 -24.23
N LEU A 572 -29.79 18.23 -25.21
CA LEU A 572 -30.17 18.14 -26.62
C LEU A 572 -30.49 16.70 -27.03
N ARG A 573 -29.65 15.72 -26.63
CA ARG A 573 -29.90 14.30 -26.95
C ARG A 573 -31.19 13.79 -26.31
N ASP A 574 -31.45 14.12 -25.05
CA ASP A 574 -32.70 13.75 -24.37
C ASP A 574 -33.92 14.41 -25.03
N HIS A 575 -33.76 15.66 -25.49
CA HIS A 575 -34.79 16.36 -26.25
C HIS A 575 -35.03 15.73 -27.63
N GLU A 576 -33.98 15.29 -28.33
CA GLU A 576 -34.09 14.63 -29.63
C GLU A 576 -34.80 13.27 -29.54
N LEU A 577 -34.65 12.57 -28.41
CA LEU A 577 -35.41 11.34 -28.12
C LEU A 577 -36.93 11.60 -28.03
N ALA A 578 -37.36 12.81 -27.66
CA ALA A 578 -38.77 13.17 -27.64
C ALA A 578 -39.37 13.30 -29.06
N HIS A 579 -38.55 13.58 -30.08
CA HIS A 579 -39.01 13.60 -31.47
C HIS A 579 -39.08 12.21 -32.09
N SER A 580 -38.19 11.29 -31.68
CA SER A 580 -38.21 9.90 -32.17
C SER A 580 -39.28 9.04 -31.49
N GLY A 581 -39.93 9.54 -30.44
CA GLY A 581 -40.93 8.80 -29.67
C GLY A 581 -40.36 7.60 -28.90
N GLN A 582 -39.04 7.41 -28.88
CA GLN A 582 -38.40 6.35 -28.11
C GLN A 582 -38.22 6.81 -26.66
N LYS A 583 -38.95 6.15 -25.75
CA LYS A 583 -38.66 6.24 -24.31
C LYS A 583 -37.36 5.48 -24.02
N PRO A 584 -36.46 5.98 -23.17
CA PRO A 584 -35.24 5.26 -22.83
C PRO A 584 -35.56 4.15 -21.81
N PHE A 585 -36.12 3.04 -22.30
CA PHE A 585 -36.16 1.74 -21.63
C PHE A 585 -36.05 0.64 -22.70
#